data_AF-R9J6B0-F1
#
_entry.id   AF-R9J6B0-F1
#
_cell.length_a   1.000
_cell.length_b   1.000
_cell.length_c   1.000
_cell.angle_alpha   90.00
_cell.angle_beta   90.00
_cell.angle_gamma   90.00
#
_symmetry.space_group_name_H-M   'P 1'
#
loop_
_entity.id
_entity.type
_entity.pdbx_description
1 polymer ?
#
loop_
_entity_poly.entity_id
_entity_poly.type
_entity_poly.pdbx_seq_one_letter_code
_entity_poly.pdbx_strand_id
1 'polypeptide(L)'
;MKNKKFMWIIIGCAVVIGIVAAVIYGMGAGKGKEEEGEAITAMYVPYGEDGYIFASEQGGVFTVTAPEEAYEVQDINGNKISLRDLKRGNIVKIYGNGIMAESYPGQYPGVTKIKVESEGNPSDADQYQEIVDELYTEPDPAEPPVLQVNYVTSMADVTVAIERGGYEWVYMDKDGLSNAVVADSVPVLDWGELLADITVSEPLDLTLLFSEEPLEVEVVRYDSSLLGKGQEMPEGEKVTVSEKEGQMVIEGADGNYVYEVLGIWENGRATYGFVTVEK
;
A
#
# COMPACT_ATOMS: atom_id res chain seq x y z
N MET A 1 -32.16 -50.90 26.14
CA MET A 1 -30.95 -50.62 25.33
C MET A 1 -30.98 -49.16 24.91
N LYS A 2 -29.97 -48.41 25.36
CA LYS A 2 -29.29 -47.23 24.77
C LYS A 2 -30.18 -46.08 24.25
N ASN A 3 -30.26 -44.93 24.96
CA ASN A 3 -29.33 -43.77 24.95
C ASN A 3 -29.62 -42.81 23.76
N LYS A 4 -29.81 -41.49 23.87
CA LYS A 4 -29.31 -40.46 24.79
C LYS A 4 -30.29 -39.26 24.86
N LYS A 5 -30.37 -38.64 26.04
CA LYS A 5 -30.93 -37.31 26.29
C LYS A 5 -30.01 -36.24 25.68
N PHE A 6 -30.57 -35.17 25.09
CA PHE A 6 -29.86 -33.91 24.91
C PHE A 6 -30.43 -32.87 25.86
N MET A 7 -29.57 -32.44 26.77
CA MET A 7 -29.74 -31.47 27.84
C MET A 7 -28.52 -30.56 27.72
N TRP A 8 -28.72 -29.28 27.42
CA TRP A 8 -27.72 -28.22 27.53
C TRP A 8 -28.43 -27.08 28.28
N ILE A 9 -28.37 -27.07 29.62
CA ILE A 9 -27.37 -26.42 30.48
C ILE A 9 -27.31 -24.91 30.23
N ILE A 10 -28.05 -24.19 31.08
CA ILE A 10 -27.82 -22.80 31.46
C ILE A 10 -26.72 -22.81 32.53
N ILE A 11 -25.63 -22.09 32.28
CA ILE A 11 -24.71 -21.53 33.28
C ILE A 11 -24.37 -20.14 32.71
N GLY A 12 -24.62 -18.98 33.32
CA GLY A 12 -25.04 -18.69 34.69
C GLY A 12 -23.89 -18.15 35.54
N CYS A 13 -23.71 -16.82 35.50
CA CYS A 13 -23.23 -15.93 36.58
C CYS A 13 -21.75 -16.02 37.00
N ALA A 14 -21.06 -15.02 37.55
CA ALA A 14 -21.20 -13.57 37.76
C ALA A 14 -20.21 -13.22 38.88
N VAL A 15 -19.42 -12.13 38.77
CA VAL A 15 -18.98 -11.25 39.89
C VAL A 15 -18.53 -9.93 39.20
N VAL A 16 -19.32 -8.86 39.06
CA VAL A 16 -19.90 -7.91 40.04
C VAL A 16 -18.87 -7.16 40.88
N ILE A 17 -18.60 -5.89 40.52
CA ILE A 17 -18.65 -4.73 41.43
C ILE A 17 -19.24 -3.53 40.65
N GLY A 18 -20.48 -3.14 40.99
CA GLY A 18 -21.01 -1.78 40.72
C GLY A 18 -20.48 -0.78 41.76
N ILE A 19 -20.82 0.50 41.86
CA ILE A 19 -21.99 1.34 41.57
C ILE A 19 -21.40 2.79 41.73
N VAL A 20 -21.78 3.86 41.04
CA VAL A 20 -22.86 4.82 41.37
C VAL A 20 -22.72 6.04 40.45
N ALA A 21 -23.85 6.41 39.85
CA ALA A 21 -24.07 7.69 39.19
C ALA A 21 -24.40 8.82 40.18
N ALA A 22 -24.01 10.04 39.79
CA ALA A 22 -24.50 11.34 40.26
C ALA A 22 -24.01 11.76 41.68
N VAL A 23 -23.76 13.02 42.04
CA VAL A 23 -24.29 14.35 41.70
C VAL A 23 -23.19 15.35 42.19
N ILE A 24 -22.88 16.52 41.62
CA ILE A 24 -23.39 17.87 41.99
C ILE A 24 -22.51 18.92 41.29
N TYR A 25 -23.18 19.77 40.50
CA TYR A 25 -22.95 21.20 40.29
C TYR A 25 -21.64 21.82 40.81
N GLY A 26 -20.78 22.22 39.87
CA GLY A 26 -19.76 23.24 40.05
C GLY A 26 -19.78 24.19 38.85
N MET A 27 -20.49 25.31 38.98
CA MET A 27 -20.36 26.46 38.08
C MET A 27 -18.89 26.89 37.99
N GLY A 28 -18.35 26.99 36.77
CA GLY A 28 -17.00 27.51 36.56
C GLY A 28 -16.62 27.59 35.08
N ALA A 29 -17.06 28.67 34.41
CA ALA A 29 -16.48 29.28 33.21
C ALA A 29 -15.77 28.34 32.20
N GLY A 30 -16.54 27.74 31.29
CA GLY A 30 -15.99 27.03 30.13
C GLY A 30 -15.40 27.99 29.10
N LYS A 31 -14.07 28.06 29.02
CA LYS A 31 -13.38 28.29 27.74
C LYS A 31 -13.82 27.15 26.81
N GLY A 32 -14.29 27.48 25.61
CA GLY A 32 -14.68 26.49 24.61
C GLY A 32 -13.56 25.48 24.39
N LYS A 33 -13.75 24.28 24.94
CA LYS A 33 -13.14 23.07 24.42
C LYS A 33 -14.04 22.64 23.29
N GLU A 34 -13.49 22.50 22.09
CA GLU A 34 -14.11 21.63 21.09
C GLU A 34 -14.41 20.32 21.80
N GLU A 35 -15.68 19.88 21.72
CA GLU A 35 -16.07 18.57 22.22
C GLU A 35 -15.26 17.55 21.41
N GLU A 36 -14.15 17.03 21.99
CA GLU A 36 -13.55 15.79 21.52
C GLU A 36 -14.70 14.77 21.52
N GLY A 37 -15.11 14.31 20.33
CA GLY A 37 -16.10 13.25 20.20
C GLY A 37 -15.69 12.05 21.05
N GLU A 38 -16.66 11.23 21.45
CA GLU A 38 -16.37 10.03 22.24
C GLU A 38 -15.32 9.18 21.50
N ALA A 39 -14.20 8.89 22.20
CA ALA A 39 -13.10 8.19 21.59
C ALA A 39 -13.48 6.74 21.25
N ILE A 40 -13.13 6.30 20.05
CA ILE A 40 -13.34 4.91 19.63
C ILE A 40 -12.17 4.09 20.17
N THR A 41 -12.46 3.06 20.96
CA THR A 41 -11.45 2.07 21.34
C THR A 41 -11.35 1.01 20.24
N ALA A 42 -10.15 0.79 19.71
CA ALA A 42 -9.91 -0.15 18.62
C ALA A 42 -8.57 -0.89 18.78
N MET A 43 -8.49 -2.10 18.22
CA MET A 43 -7.26 -2.86 18.08
C MET A 43 -6.57 -2.53 16.76
N TYR A 44 -5.25 -2.31 16.79
CA TYR A 44 -4.42 -2.17 15.58
C TYR A 44 -4.02 -3.54 15.03
N VAL A 45 -4.35 -3.80 13.77
CA VAL A 45 -4.04 -5.04 13.05
C VAL A 45 -3.32 -4.68 11.75
N PRO A 46 -1.98 -4.79 11.70
CA PRO A 46 -1.21 -4.56 10.48
C PRO A 46 -1.30 -5.77 9.53
N TYR A 47 -1.18 -5.51 8.23
CA TYR A 47 -1.09 -6.51 7.15
C TYR A 47 -0.27 -5.97 5.97
N GLY A 48 0.39 -6.85 5.22
CA GLY A 48 1.33 -6.41 4.18
C GLY A 48 2.45 -5.54 4.73
N GLU A 49 3.04 -4.71 3.88
CA GLU A 49 4.15 -3.81 4.26
C GLU A 49 3.65 -2.54 4.97
N ASP A 50 2.62 -1.90 4.41
CA ASP A 50 2.07 -0.61 4.89
C ASP A 50 0.57 -0.67 5.26
N GLY A 51 -0.06 -1.83 5.09
CA GLY A 51 -1.49 -1.99 5.34
C GLY A 51 -1.83 -2.15 6.82
N TYR A 52 -3.00 -1.65 7.21
CA TYR A 52 -3.54 -1.88 8.54
C TYR A 52 -5.05 -1.70 8.58
N ILE A 53 -5.69 -2.32 9.56
CA ILE A 53 -7.06 -1.99 9.99
C ILE A 53 -7.08 -1.68 11.49
N PHE A 54 -8.07 -0.89 11.87
CA PHE A 54 -8.54 -0.77 13.24
C PHE A 54 -9.83 -1.59 13.40
N ALA A 55 -9.85 -2.50 14.37
CA ALA A 55 -11.01 -3.29 14.70
C ALA A 55 -11.62 -2.82 16.03
N SER A 56 -12.89 -2.43 16.01
CA SER A 56 -13.61 -1.90 17.16
C SER A 56 -15.00 -2.52 17.28
N GLU A 57 -15.43 -2.81 18.50
CA GLU A 57 -16.83 -3.17 18.81
C GLU A 57 -17.80 -2.01 18.52
N GLN A 58 -17.33 -0.76 18.65
CA GLN A 58 -18.15 0.44 18.46
C GLN A 58 -18.13 0.92 17.00
N GLY A 59 -16.95 0.84 16.36
CA GLY A 59 -16.71 1.35 15.00
C GLY A 59 -16.68 0.30 13.89
N GLY A 60 -16.73 -1.00 14.21
CA GLY A 60 -16.46 -2.04 13.22
C GLY A 60 -15.00 -2.02 12.75
N VAL A 61 -14.77 -2.36 11.48
CA VAL A 61 -13.44 -2.40 10.85
C VAL A 61 -13.23 -1.16 9.99
N PHE A 62 -12.15 -0.41 10.22
CA PHE A 62 -11.89 0.84 9.52
C PHE A 62 -10.40 1.21 9.43
N THR A 63 -10.08 2.22 8.62
CA THR A 63 -8.76 2.82 8.48
C THR A 63 -8.79 4.32 8.75
N VAL A 64 -7.64 4.91 9.07
CA VAL A 64 -7.50 6.35 9.21
C VAL A 64 -7.02 6.91 7.88
N THR A 65 -7.79 7.83 7.31
CA THR A 65 -7.51 8.43 5.99
C THR A 65 -7.20 9.92 6.07
N ALA A 66 -6.97 10.42 7.28
CA ALA A 66 -6.47 11.77 7.51
C ALA A 66 -4.98 11.86 7.10
N PRO A 67 -4.51 13.01 6.59
CA PRO A 67 -3.06 13.26 6.42
C PRO A 67 -2.31 13.09 7.75
N GLU A 68 -1.09 12.57 7.74
CA GLU A 68 -0.32 12.33 8.97
C GLU A 68 -0.10 13.60 9.80
N GLU A 69 -0.01 14.77 9.17
CA GLU A 69 0.10 16.06 9.82
C GLU A 69 -1.21 16.53 10.50
N ALA A 70 -2.34 15.91 10.18
CA ALA A 70 -3.65 16.26 10.74
C ALA A 70 -3.94 15.59 12.09
N TYR A 71 -3.13 14.59 12.50
CA TYR A 71 -3.29 13.89 13.76
C TYR A 71 -1.97 13.58 14.46
N GLU A 72 -2.07 13.21 15.74
CA GLU A 72 -0.91 12.75 16.51
C GLU A 72 -1.10 11.32 16.99
N VAL A 73 -0.05 10.50 16.90
CA VAL A 73 -0.02 9.16 17.51
C VAL A 73 0.86 9.19 18.75
N GLN A 74 0.37 8.62 19.85
CA GLN A 74 1.07 8.57 21.13
C GLN A 74 1.19 7.14 21.65
N ASP A 75 2.38 6.80 22.16
CA ASP A 75 2.61 5.55 22.88
C ASP A 75 1.89 5.53 24.25
N ILE A 76 2.04 4.42 24.98
CA ILE A 76 1.41 4.23 26.30
C ILE A 76 1.90 5.24 27.36
N ASN A 77 3.12 5.78 27.17
CA ASN A 77 3.73 6.79 28.04
C ASN A 77 3.35 8.22 27.62
N GLY A 78 2.66 8.40 26.50
CA GLY A 78 2.30 9.69 25.93
C GLY A 78 3.39 10.33 25.05
N ASN A 79 4.43 9.60 24.67
CA ASN A 79 5.43 10.07 23.71
C ASN A 79 4.86 10.01 22.30
N LYS A 80 5.18 11.02 21.48
CA LYS A 80 4.80 11.03 20.06
C LYS A 80 5.55 9.93 19.30
N ILE A 81 4.81 9.14 18.55
CA ILE A 81 5.31 8.09 17.66
C ILE A 81 4.66 8.25 16.28
N SER A 82 5.13 7.52 15.27
CA SER A 82 4.42 7.39 14.00
C SER A 82 3.31 6.33 14.09
N LEU A 83 2.38 6.32 13.13
CA LEU A 83 1.38 5.27 13.04
C LEU A 83 2.03 3.88 12.82
N ARG A 84 3.10 3.85 12.02
CA ARG A 84 3.88 2.63 11.71
C ARG A 84 4.59 2.03 12.93
N ASP A 85 4.79 2.82 13.99
CA ASP A 85 5.37 2.32 15.25
C ASP A 85 4.36 1.55 16.12
N LEU A 86 3.06 1.57 15.78
CA LEU A 86 2.06 0.75 16.44
C LEU A 86 2.33 -0.73 16.20
N LYS A 87 2.12 -1.53 17.24
CA LYS A 87 2.36 -2.98 17.18
C LYS A 87 1.05 -3.73 17.04
N ARG A 88 1.10 -4.87 16.33
CA ARG A 88 -0.02 -5.81 16.23
C ARG A 88 -0.61 -6.10 17.62
N GLY A 89 -1.93 -5.92 17.73
CA GLY A 89 -2.68 -6.15 18.97
C GLY A 89 -2.74 -4.94 19.92
N ASN A 90 -2.04 -3.83 19.64
CA ASN A 90 -2.18 -2.61 20.44
C ASN A 90 -3.64 -2.15 20.47
N ILE A 91 -4.11 -1.84 21.68
CA ILE A 91 -5.42 -1.24 21.89
C ILE A 91 -5.22 0.26 22.00
N VAL A 92 -5.86 1.00 21.09
CA VAL A 92 -5.76 2.45 20.99
C VAL A 92 -7.10 3.12 21.26
N LYS A 93 -7.04 4.36 21.75
CA LYS A 93 -8.15 5.31 21.73
C LYS A 93 -7.96 6.29 20.58
N ILE A 94 -8.94 6.36 19.71
CA ILE A 94 -8.96 7.20 18.51
C ILE A 94 -9.96 8.33 18.73
N TYR A 95 -9.46 9.56 18.73
CA TYR A 95 -10.23 10.78 18.93
C TYR A 95 -10.42 11.49 17.58
N GLY A 96 -11.61 12.03 17.37
CA GLY A 96 -11.95 12.72 16.13
C GLY A 96 -13.40 13.21 16.12
N ASN A 97 -13.92 13.51 14.94
CA ASN A 97 -15.29 13.99 14.75
C ASN A 97 -16.38 12.89 14.79
N GLY A 98 -15.99 11.62 14.91
CA GLY A 98 -16.89 10.46 14.95
C GLY A 98 -17.56 10.12 13.60
N ILE A 99 -17.18 10.77 12.50
CA ILE A 99 -17.79 10.57 11.19
C ILE A 99 -16.96 9.54 10.40
N MET A 100 -17.57 8.40 10.13
CA MET A 100 -17.00 7.32 9.31
C MET A 100 -17.68 7.28 7.94
N ALA A 101 -16.89 7.20 6.87
CA ALA A 101 -17.43 7.02 5.51
C ALA A 101 -17.90 5.58 5.30
N GLU A 102 -18.98 5.43 4.51
CA GLU A 102 -19.60 4.14 4.18
C GLU A 102 -18.78 3.38 3.13
N SER A 103 -17.70 2.73 3.58
CA SER A 103 -16.84 1.83 2.80
C SER A 103 -16.52 0.57 3.61
N TYR A 104 -15.89 -0.42 2.97
CA TYR A 104 -15.32 -1.56 3.67
C TYR A 104 -13.85 -1.75 3.24
N PRO A 105 -12.88 -1.56 4.14
CA PRO A 105 -13.01 -1.06 5.51
C PRO A 105 -13.64 0.34 5.56
N GLY A 106 -14.28 0.71 6.67
CA GLY A 106 -14.73 2.09 6.88
C GLY A 106 -13.55 3.06 6.82
N GLN A 107 -13.78 4.31 6.41
CA GLN A 107 -12.72 5.32 6.42
C GLN A 107 -13.03 6.39 7.45
N TYR A 108 -12.05 6.71 8.29
CA TYR A 108 -12.18 7.72 9.33
C TYR A 108 -11.24 8.92 9.04
N PRO A 109 -11.69 9.90 8.24
CA PRO A 109 -10.86 11.05 7.84
C PRO A 109 -10.76 12.14 8.93
N GLY A 110 -11.64 12.12 9.93
CA GLY A 110 -11.74 13.16 10.95
C GLY A 110 -10.93 12.90 12.23
N VAL A 111 -9.90 12.05 12.17
CA VAL A 111 -9.05 11.72 13.32
C VAL A 111 -8.11 12.87 13.64
N THR A 112 -7.96 13.17 14.93
CA THR A 112 -7.04 14.20 15.44
C THR A 112 -5.99 13.63 16.39
N LYS A 113 -6.25 12.48 17.01
CA LYS A 113 -5.32 11.85 17.96
C LYS A 113 -5.58 10.36 18.09
N ILE A 114 -4.51 9.58 18.13
CA ILE A 114 -4.51 8.14 18.41
C ILE A 114 -3.58 7.94 19.60
N LYS A 115 -4.05 7.26 20.65
CA LYS A 115 -3.24 6.99 21.84
C LYS A 115 -3.31 5.52 22.21
N VAL A 116 -2.15 4.88 22.37
CA VAL A 116 -2.07 3.53 22.92
C VAL A 116 -2.59 3.55 24.35
N GLU A 117 -3.68 2.80 24.58
CA GLU A 117 -4.26 2.57 25.90
C GLU A 117 -3.66 1.31 26.55
N SER A 118 -3.37 0.29 25.74
CA SER A 118 -2.73 -0.95 26.18
C SER A 118 -1.91 -1.56 25.05
N GLU A 119 -0.82 -2.26 25.39
CA GLU A 119 -0.05 -3.04 24.41
C GLU A 119 -0.88 -4.20 23.82
N GLY A 120 -1.89 -4.68 24.56
CA GLY A 120 -2.70 -5.83 24.16
C GLY A 120 -1.88 -7.12 24.04
N ASN A 121 -2.47 -8.13 23.39
CA ASN A 121 -1.79 -9.37 23.05
C ASN A 121 -1.80 -9.54 21.52
N PRO A 122 -0.64 -9.70 20.86
CA PRO A 122 -0.57 -9.87 19.41
C PRO A 122 -1.44 -11.01 18.86
N SER A 123 -1.65 -12.09 19.63
CA SER A 123 -2.51 -13.22 19.20
C SER A 123 -3.99 -12.85 19.13
N ASP A 124 -4.42 -11.80 19.83
CA ASP A 124 -5.82 -11.37 19.78
C ASP A 124 -6.16 -10.78 18.40
N ALA A 125 -5.17 -10.35 17.63
CA ALA A 125 -5.36 -9.89 16.25
C ALA A 125 -5.65 -11.05 15.27
N ASP A 126 -5.36 -12.30 15.64
CA ASP A 126 -5.55 -13.47 14.77
C ASP A 126 -7.03 -13.72 14.44
N GLN A 127 -7.95 -13.24 15.29
CA GLN A 127 -9.39 -13.32 15.02
C GLN A 127 -9.82 -12.47 13.80
N TYR A 128 -8.99 -11.50 13.38
CA TYR A 128 -9.25 -10.64 12.23
C TYR A 128 -8.53 -11.12 10.96
N GLN A 129 -7.90 -12.29 10.99
CA GLN A 129 -7.14 -12.79 9.84
C GLN A 129 -8.02 -13.01 8.60
N GLU A 130 -9.25 -13.53 8.77
CA GLU A 130 -10.18 -13.70 7.64
C GLU A 130 -10.50 -12.37 6.94
N ILE A 131 -10.64 -11.29 7.73
CA ILE A 131 -10.85 -9.94 7.18
C ILE A 131 -9.58 -9.46 6.46
N VAL A 132 -8.41 -9.71 7.03
CA VAL A 132 -7.14 -9.36 6.36
C VAL A 132 -7.00 -10.10 5.04
N ASP A 133 -7.32 -11.40 4.99
CA ASP A 133 -7.22 -12.22 3.78
C ASP A 133 -8.22 -11.76 2.69
N GLU A 134 -9.37 -11.20 3.08
CA GLU A 134 -10.31 -10.57 2.13
C GLU A 134 -9.81 -9.24 1.58
N LEU A 135 -9.02 -8.49 2.36
CA LEU A 135 -8.54 -7.15 2.02
C LEU A 135 -7.20 -7.15 1.30
N TYR A 136 -6.37 -8.15 1.55
CA TYR A 136 -4.99 -8.18 1.12
C TYR A 136 -4.59 -9.58 0.68
N THR A 137 -4.01 -9.66 -0.50
CA THR A 137 -3.30 -10.84 -0.99
C THR A 137 -1.83 -10.50 -1.00
N GLU A 138 -1.02 -11.29 -0.29
CA GLU A 138 0.43 -11.14 -0.32
C GLU A 138 0.94 -11.29 -1.75
N PRO A 139 1.82 -10.39 -2.24
CA PRO A 139 2.43 -10.52 -3.55
C PRO A 139 3.06 -11.90 -3.73
N ASP A 140 2.92 -12.49 -4.91
CA ASP A 140 3.60 -13.75 -5.21
C ASP A 140 5.11 -13.48 -5.28
N PRO A 141 5.93 -14.04 -4.38
CA PRO A 141 7.38 -13.81 -4.40
C PRO A 141 8.05 -14.31 -5.68
N ALA A 142 7.39 -15.19 -6.44
CA ALA A 142 7.88 -15.67 -7.74
C ALA A 142 7.75 -14.63 -8.85
N GLU A 143 6.97 -13.56 -8.66
CA GLU A 143 6.79 -12.52 -9.66
C GLU A 143 7.72 -11.33 -9.38
N PRO A 144 8.53 -10.91 -10.37
CA PRO A 144 9.28 -9.67 -10.27
C PRO A 144 8.37 -8.44 -10.05
N PRO A 145 8.92 -7.32 -9.57
CA PRO A 145 8.19 -6.07 -9.45
C PRO A 145 7.51 -5.64 -10.75
N VAL A 146 6.46 -4.83 -10.65
CA VAL A 146 5.79 -4.22 -11.80
C VAL A 146 6.29 -2.79 -12.00
N LEU A 147 6.21 -2.29 -13.23
CA LEU A 147 6.53 -0.90 -13.56
C LEU A 147 5.25 -0.15 -13.96
N GLN A 148 5.10 1.05 -13.42
CA GLN A 148 4.19 2.06 -13.93
C GLN A 148 4.97 3.31 -14.31
N VAL A 149 4.48 4.05 -15.29
CA VAL A 149 5.05 5.35 -15.67
C VAL A 149 4.01 6.42 -15.39
N ASN A 150 4.38 7.38 -14.55
CA ASN A 150 3.59 8.57 -14.29
C ASN A 150 4.13 9.75 -15.12
N TYR A 151 3.24 10.54 -15.68
CA TYR A 151 3.57 11.83 -16.26
C TYR A 151 2.42 12.84 -16.12
N VAL A 152 2.79 14.12 -16.07
CA VAL A 152 1.85 15.23 -15.95
C VAL A 152 1.73 15.96 -17.28
N THR A 153 0.51 16.21 -17.70
CA THR A 153 0.17 17.05 -18.86
C THR A 153 -0.60 18.29 -18.39
N SER A 154 -0.84 19.24 -19.30
CA SER A 154 -1.71 20.38 -19.02
C SER A 154 -3.17 20.00 -18.68
N MET A 155 -3.59 18.76 -18.95
CA MET A 155 -4.97 18.30 -18.76
C MET A 155 -5.14 17.27 -17.63
N ALA A 156 -4.10 16.50 -17.31
CA ALA A 156 -4.19 15.38 -16.36
C ALA A 156 -2.81 14.96 -15.83
N ASP A 157 -2.82 14.38 -14.63
CA ASP A 157 -1.80 13.48 -14.10
C ASP A 157 -2.17 12.05 -14.54
N VAL A 158 -1.27 11.39 -15.27
CA VAL A 158 -1.54 10.13 -15.96
C VAL A 158 -0.56 9.08 -15.49
N THR A 159 -1.09 7.94 -15.03
CA THR A 159 -0.29 6.75 -14.71
C THR A 159 -0.63 5.63 -15.68
N VAL A 160 0.39 5.04 -16.28
CA VAL A 160 0.27 3.95 -17.27
C VAL A 160 0.98 2.71 -16.73
N ALA A 161 0.30 1.58 -16.72
CA ALA A 161 0.91 0.29 -16.42
C ALA A 161 1.76 -0.19 -17.59
N ILE A 162 2.98 -0.63 -17.31
CA ILE A 162 3.95 -1.05 -18.33
C ILE A 162 4.13 -2.55 -18.30
N GLU A 163 4.05 -3.17 -19.47
CA GLU A 163 4.22 -4.62 -19.60
C GLU A 163 5.65 -5.05 -19.28
N ARG A 164 5.77 -6.20 -18.61
CA ARG A 164 7.03 -6.86 -18.31
C ARG A 164 7.35 -7.87 -19.41
N GLY A 165 8.58 -7.82 -19.89
CA GLY A 165 9.16 -8.78 -20.81
C GLY A 165 9.92 -9.88 -20.11
N GLY A 166 11.17 -10.09 -20.57
CA GLY A 166 12.03 -11.13 -20.06
C GLY A 166 12.53 -10.80 -18.64
N TYR A 167 12.75 -11.84 -17.84
CA TYR A 167 13.28 -11.69 -16.50
C TYR A 167 14.04 -12.94 -16.03
N GLU A 168 14.93 -12.73 -15.08
CA GLU A 168 15.58 -13.76 -14.29
C GLU A 168 15.33 -13.40 -12.82
N TRP A 169 14.70 -14.29 -12.06
CA TRP A 169 14.24 -13.99 -10.71
C TRP A 169 14.51 -15.15 -9.75
N VAL A 170 15.08 -14.84 -8.60
CA VAL A 170 15.33 -15.76 -7.51
C VAL A 170 14.44 -15.37 -6.34
N TYR A 171 13.73 -16.36 -5.80
CA TYR A 171 12.81 -16.15 -4.69
C TYR A 171 12.86 -17.31 -3.70
N MET A 172 12.35 -17.06 -2.50
CA MET A 172 12.16 -18.11 -1.49
C MET A 172 10.71 -18.53 -1.49
N ASP A 173 10.46 -19.84 -1.59
CA ASP A 173 9.11 -20.36 -1.45
C ASP A 173 8.67 -20.45 0.01
N LYS A 174 7.40 -20.78 0.21
CA LYS A 174 6.77 -21.00 1.52
C LYS A 174 7.43 -22.08 2.39
N ASP A 175 8.24 -22.97 1.80
CA ASP A 175 8.98 -24.02 2.53
C ASP A 175 10.41 -23.55 2.88
N GLY A 176 10.77 -22.30 2.56
CA GLY A 176 12.08 -21.72 2.80
C GLY A 176 13.15 -22.15 1.79
N LEU A 177 12.74 -22.73 0.66
CA LEU A 177 13.65 -23.18 -0.39
C LEU A 177 13.83 -22.07 -1.44
N SER A 178 15.08 -21.87 -1.85
CA SER A 178 15.41 -20.94 -2.93
C SER A 178 15.07 -21.57 -4.28
N ASN A 179 14.31 -20.85 -5.09
CA ASN A 179 13.90 -21.20 -6.44
C ASN A 179 14.32 -20.10 -7.42
N ALA A 180 14.48 -20.46 -8.68
CA ALA A 180 14.80 -19.52 -9.75
C ALA A 180 13.82 -19.69 -10.92
N VAL A 181 13.35 -18.58 -11.46
CA VAL A 181 12.50 -18.50 -12.65
C VAL A 181 13.25 -17.70 -13.70
N VAL A 182 13.23 -18.21 -14.92
CA VAL A 182 13.73 -17.51 -16.10
C VAL A 182 12.61 -17.50 -17.12
N ALA A 183 12.24 -16.30 -17.56
CA ALA A 183 11.29 -16.11 -18.64
C ALA A 183 11.97 -15.33 -19.76
N ASP A 184 12.08 -15.96 -20.93
CA ASP A 184 12.58 -15.30 -22.12
C ASP A 184 11.50 -14.43 -22.76
N SER A 185 11.89 -13.32 -23.37
CA SER A 185 11.03 -12.50 -24.22
C SER A 185 11.74 -12.18 -25.53
N VAL A 186 10.95 -11.85 -26.55
CA VAL A 186 11.47 -11.26 -27.79
C VAL A 186 12.02 -9.86 -27.50
N PRO A 187 12.90 -9.29 -28.35
CA PRO A 187 13.38 -7.92 -28.19
C PRO A 187 12.20 -6.93 -28.10
N VAL A 188 12.35 -5.86 -27.31
CA VAL A 188 11.31 -4.85 -27.03
C VAL A 188 10.66 -4.26 -28.30
N LEU A 189 11.44 -4.11 -29.38
CA LEU A 189 10.96 -3.60 -30.67
C LEU A 189 9.96 -4.53 -31.36
N ASP A 190 9.92 -5.81 -30.99
CA ASP A 190 9.04 -6.83 -31.55
C ASP A 190 7.80 -7.09 -30.65
N TRP A 191 7.58 -6.29 -29.59
CA TRP A 191 6.47 -6.47 -28.64
C TRP A 191 5.11 -6.04 -29.19
N GLY A 192 5.08 -5.18 -30.19
CA GLY A 192 3.84 -4.75 -30.86
C GLY A 192 2.84 -4.13 -29.87
N GLU A 193 1.63 -4.69 -29.81
CA GLU A 193 0.52 -4.20 -28.97
C GLU A 193 0.76 -4.35 -27.45
N LEU A 194 1.84 -5.03 -27.04
CA LEU A 194 2.24 -5.10 -25.63
C LEU A 194 2.94 -3.81 -25.16
N LEU A 195 3.39 -2.96 -26.07
CA LEU A 195 3.95 -1.66 -25.68
C LEU A 195 2.81 -0.72 -25.29
N ALA A 196 2.88 -0.20 -24.07
CA ALA A 196 1.96 0.84 -23.64
C ALA A 196 2.25 2.16 -24.35
N ASP A 197 1.21 2.82 -24.85
CA ASP A 197 1.31 4.14 -25.49
C ASP A 197 1.34 5.26 -24.46
N ILE A 198 2.42 6.04 -24.46
CA ILE A 198 2.53 7.31 -23.72
C ILE A 198 2.42 8.46 -24.71
N THR A 199 1.34 9.23 -24.62
CA THR A 199 1.11 10.34 -25.56
C THR A 199 1.87 11.59 -25.13
N VAL A 200 2.73 12.08 -26.01
CA VAL A 200 3.60 13.24 -25.78
C VAL A 200 3.24 14.32 -26.82
N SER A 201 2.73 15.46 -26.37
CA SER A 201 2.50 16.64 -27.25
C SER A 201 3.60 17.70 -27.13
N GLU A 202 4.37 17.67 -26.05
CA GLU A 202 5.58 18.44 -25.82
C GLU A 202 6.49 17.61 -24.89
N PRO A 203 7.83 17.81 -24.91
CA PRO A 203 8.74 17.02 -24.09
C PRO A 203 8.32 17.04 -22.62
N LEU A 204 8.22 15.87 -22.00
CA LEU A 204 7.72 15.72 -20.63
C LEU A 204 8.57 14.77 -19.81
N ASP A 205 8.58 14.98 -18.49
CA ASP A 205 9.30 14.12 -17.56
C ASP A 205 8.44 12.86 -17.29
N LEU A 206 9.07 11.68 -17.38
CA LEU A 206 8.46 10.39 -17.09
C LEU A 206 9.01 9.85 -15.77
N THR A 207 8.14 9.68 -14.78
CA THR A 207 8.50 9.08 -13.49
C THR A 207 8.30 7.57 -13.54
N LEU A 208 9.36 6.81 -13.28
CA LEU A 208 9.35 5.35 -13.20
C LEU A 208 8.94 4.92 -11.78
N LEU A 209 7.80 4.26 -11.65
CA LEU A 209 7.22 3.80 -10.40
C LEU A 209 7.24 2.27 -10.37
N PHE A 210 8.27 1.71 -9.75
CA PHE A 210 8.32 0.27 -9.50
C PHE A 210 7.55 -0.08 -8.23
N SER A 211 6.91 -1.25 -8.20
CA SER A 211 6.27 -1.75 -6.97
C SER A 211 7.25 -2.09 -5.84
N GLU A 212 8.51 -2.32 -6.19
CA GLU A 212 9.65 -2.47 -5.28
C GLU A 212 10.83 -1.73 -5.89
N GLU A 213 11.53 -0.91 -5.10
CA GLU A 213 12.60 -0.04 -5.60
C GLU A 213 13.82 -0.87 -6.07
N PRO A 214 14.27 -0.71 -7.34
CA PRO A 214 15.46 -1.38 -7.84
C PRO A 214 16.75 -0.77 -7.28
N LEU A 215 17.80 -1.58 -7.23
CA LEU A 215 19.17 -1.13 -6.95
C LEU A 215 19.75 -0.30 -8.10
N GLU A 216 19.37 -0.63 -9.33
CA GLU A 216 19.84 0.02 -10.54
C GLU A 216 18.77 -0.05 -11.63
N VAL A 217 18.71 1.01 -12.44
CA VAL A 217 17.85 1.08 -13.63
C VAL A 217 18.69 1.49 -14.82
N GLU A 218 18.64 0.68 -15.88
CA GLU A 218 19.21 1.02 -17.18
C GLU A 218 18.07 1.29 -18.18
N VAL A 219 18.18 2.37 -18.94
CA VAL A 219 17.18 2.71 -19.97
C VAL A 219 17.86 2.89 -21.31
N VAL A 220 17.32 2.22 -22.32
CA VAL A 220 17.71 2.38 -23.72
C VAL A 220 16.48 2.78 -24.52
N ARG A 221 16.63 3.77 -25.41
CA ARG A 221 15.57 4.15 -26.35
C ARG A 221 15.96 3.87 -27.79
N TYR A 222 14.94 3.63 -28.60
CA TYR A 222 15.04 3.37 -30.03
C TYR A 222 14.06 4.25 -30.78
N ASP A 223 14.42 4.69 -31.98
CA ASP A 223 13.48 5.36 -32.87
C ASP A 223 12.31 4.40 -33.20
N SER A 224 11.06 4.87 -33.09
CA SER A 224 9.87 4.03 -33.28
C SER A 224 9.74 3.48 -34.71
N SER A 225 10.45 4.04 -35.70
CA SER A 225 10.54 3.47 -37.05
C SER A 225 11.31 2.13 -37.12
N LEU A 226 11.92 1.72 -36.01
CA LEU A 226 12.56 0.41 -35.83
C LEU A 226 11.63 -0.66 -35.26
N LEU A 227 10.37 -0.34 -34.95
CA LEU A 227 9.37 -1.33 -34.54
C LEU A 227 9.29 -2.49 -35.55
N GLY A 228 9.26 -3.72 -35.04
CA GLY A 228 9.29 -4.97 -35.80
C GLY A 228 10.67 -5.35 -36.37
N LYS A 229 11.73 -4.62 -36.03
CA LYS A 229 13.12 -4.91 -36.44
C LYS A 229 14.00 -5.35 -35.29
N GLY A 230 13.43 -5.85 -34.19
CA GLY A 230 14.17 -6.25 -33.00
C GLY A 230 15.24 -7.32 -33.29
N GLN A 231 14.95 -8.23 -34.24
CA GLN A 231 15.89 -9.27 -34.68
C GLN A 231 17.16 -8.73 -35.35
N GLU A 232 17.15 -7.50 -35.86
CA GLU A 232 18.33 -6.85 -36.44
C GLU A 232 19.30 -6.35 -35.36
N MET A 233 18.88 -6.36 -34.09
CA MET A 233 19.62 -5.87 -32.93
C MET A 233 20.16 -4.44 -33.17
N PRO A 234 19.29 -3.48 -33.53
CA PRO A 234 19.74 -2.11 -33.76
C PRO A 234 20.39 -1.52 -32.51
N GLU A 235 21.34 -0.61 -32.71
CA GLU A 235 21.97 0.13 -31.61
C GLU A 235 20.98 1.15 -31.05
N GLY A 236 20.72 1.06 -29.75
CA GLY A 236 19.87 2.00 -29.03
C GLY A 236 20.66 3.12 -28.36
N GLU A 237 19.97 4.19 -28.01
CA GLU A 237 20.53 5.32 -27.28
C GLU A 237 20.32 5.13 -25.77
N LYS A 238 21.39 5.19 -24.98
CA LYS A 238 21.27 5.17 -23.52
C LYS A 238 20.61 6.46 -23.02
N VAL A 239 19.58 6.29 -22.21
CA VAL A 239 18.84 7.39 -21.58
C VAL A 239 19.29 7.51 -20.13
N THR A 240 19.55 8.73 -19.68
CA THR A 240 19.89 8.98 -18.28
C THR A 240 18.61 8.99 -17.45
N VAL A 241 18.59 8.20 -16.38
CA VAL A 241 17.58 8.27 -15.33
C VAL A 241 18.15 9.13 -14.20
N SER A 242 17.42 10.18 -13.84
CA SER A 242 17.74 11.09 -12.75
C SER A 242 16.94 10.73 -11.50
N GLU A 243 17.43 11.11 -10.33
CA GLU A 243 16.65 11.03 -9.09
C GLU A 243 16.15 12.44 -8.73
N LYS A 244 14.83 12.63 -8.68
CA LYS A 244 14.17 13.88 -8.28
C LYS A 244 13.20 13.57 -7.15
N GLU A 245 13.41 14.20 -5.99
CA GLU A 245 12.53 14.02 -4.81
C GLU A 245 12.37 12.55 -4.38
N GLY A 246 13.42 11.73 -4.55
CA GLY A 246 13.39 10.30 -4.26
C GLY A 246 12.66 9.45 -5.31
N GLN A 247 12.37 10.02 -6.49
CA GLN A 247 11.74 9.32 -7.61
C GLN A 247 12.69 9.23 -8.80
N MET A 248 12.63 8.13 -9.53
CA MET A 248 13.40 7.91 -10.76
C MET A 248 12.70 8.56 -11.95
N VAL A 249 13.38 9.46 -12.66
CA VAL A 249 12.79 10.28 -13.71
C VAL A 249 13.62 10.26 -14.99
N ILE A 250 12.98 9.95 -16.12
CA ILE A 250 13.50 10.23 -17.46
C ILE A 250 13.08 11.66 -17.82
N GLU A 251 14.04 12.56 -17.92
CA GLU A 251 13.77 13.98 -18.19
C GLU A 251 13.56 14.26 -19.68
N GLY A 252 12.56 15.09 -20.00
CA GLY A 252 12.34 15.57 -21.36
C GLY A 252 12.17 14.47 -22.39
N ALA A 253 11.37 13.44 -22.09
CA ALA A 253 11.03 12.41 -23.05
C ALA A 253 10.23 12.99 -24.22
N ASP A 254 10.73 12.76 -25.43
CA ASP A 254 10.11 13.15 -26.69
C ASP A 254 9.22 12.04 -27.25
N GLY A 255 8.34 12.39 -28.19
CA GLY A 255 7.55 11.41 -28.95
C GLY A 255 8.38 10.59 -29.95
N ASN A 256 7.80 9.49 -30.42
CA ASN A 256 8.33 8.59 -31.43
C ASN A 256 9.54 7.74 -31.00
N TYR A 257 9.59 7.33 -29.73
CA TYR A 257 10.62 6.44 -29.22
C TYR A 257 10.02 5.21 -28.53
N VAL A 258 10.67 4.07 -28.70
CA VAL A 258 10.43 2.86 -27.89
C VAL A 258 11.47 2.85 -26.78
N TYR A 259 11.04 2.70 -25.54
CA TYR A 259 11.89 2.64 -24.36
C TYR A 259 11.93 1.21 -23.83
N GLU A 260 13.15 0.71 -23.62
CA GLU A 260 13.45 -0.50 -22.87
C GLU A 260 14.01 -0.10 -21.52
N VAL A 261 13.34 -0.55 -20.46
CA VAL A 261 13.73 -0.27 -19.07
C VAL A 261 14.14 -1.59 -18.44
N LEU A 262 15.38 -1.69 -17.98
CA LEU A 262 15.89 -2.83 -17.22
C LEU A 262 15.97 -2.44 -15.75
N GLY A 263 15.16 -3.06 -14.91
CA GLY A 263 15.26 -2.98 -13.46
C GLY A 263 16.13 -4.10 -12.91
N ILE A 264 16.98 -3.78 -11.93
CA ILE A 264 17.90 -4.72 -11.27
C ILE A 264 17.68 -4.64 -9.76
N TRP A 265 17.42 -5.79 -9.14
CA TRP A 265 17.24 -5.99 -7.70
C TRP A 265 18.22 -7.03 -7.18
N GLU A 266 18.31 -7.20 -5.86
CA GLU A 266 19.07 -8.29 -5.26
C GLU A 266 18.59 -9.67 -5.75
N ASN A 267 17.27 -9.79 -5.97
CA ASN A 267 16.61 -11.02 -6.37
C ASN A 267 16.78 -11.36 -7.86
N GLY A 268 17.17 -10.39 -8.69
CA GLY A 268 17.31 -10.60 -10.13
C GLY A 268 17.03 -9.36 -10.96
N ARG A 269 16.57 -9.56 -12.20
CA ARG A 269 16.35 -8.48 -13.16
C ARG A 269 15.12 -8.71 -14.01
N ALA A 270 14.48 -7.64 -14.45
CA ALA A 270 13.34 -7.69 -15.36
C ALA A 270 13.36 -6.52 -16.35
N THR A 271 12.96 -6.81 -17.58
CA THR A 271 12.81 -5.82 -18.65
C THR A 271 11.36 -5.36 -18.78
N TYR A 272 11.15 -4.08 -19.04
CA TYR A 272 9.85 -3.45 -19.30
C TYR A 272 9.92 -2.60 -20.57
N GLY A 273 8.79 -2.37 -21.22
CA GLY A 273 8.75 -1.72 -22.53
C GLY A 273 7.54 -0.81 -22.73
N PHE A 274 7.77 0.40 -23.23
CA PHE A 274 6.72 1.32 -23.64
C PHE A 274 7.11 2.13 -24.87
N VAL A 275 6.14 2.80 -25.49
CA VAL A 275 6.37 3.67 -26.64
C VAL A 275 5.81 5.06 -26.38
N THR A 276 6.58 6.09 -26.70
CA THR A 276 6.08 7.46 -26.74
C THR A 276 5.54 7.76 -28.13
N VAL A 277 4.33 8.29 -28.19
CA VAL A 277 3.65 8.66 -29.45
C VAL A 277 3.43 10.16 -29.49
N GLU A 278 3.85 10.79 -30.57
CA GLU A 278 3.62 12.22 -30.78
C GLU A 278 2.18 12.48 -31.24
N LYS A 279 1.52 13.48 -30.66
CA LYS A 279 0.13 13.83 -30.99
C LYS A 279 -0.05 15.32 -31.27
#